data_AF-A0A7X5Y8C5-F1
#
_entry.id   AF-A0A7X5Y8C5-F1
#
_cell.length_a   1.000
_cell.length_b   1.000
_cell.length_c   1.000
_cell.angle_alpha   90.00
_cell.angle_beta   90.00
_cell.angle_gamma   90.00
#
_symmetry.space_group_name_H-M   'P 1'
#
loop_
_entity.id
_entity.type
_entity.pdbx_description
1 polymer ?
#
loop_
_entity_poly.entity_id
_entity_poly.type
_entity_poly.pdbx_seq_one_letter_code
_entity_poly.pdbx_strand_id
1 'polypeptide(L)'
;MAKAVRLAALALLTIPVAAAAQTTNPPAAIVEAAADCWQVVGPAGVDQAALVAKGWKAGELREKTGKAVASPLKFYAKPTSTVVVMVLPNSGACSVVSGVTGLDAYRPVMDLLQTRLKQVEPALKAGRAGKNGAAFLGGGRIALIEPTGTKEQPSVRYTVTAESAAKKGR
;
A
#
# COMPACT_ATOMS: atom_id res chain seq x y z
N MET A 1 6.38 50.33 53.93
CA MET A 1 7.04 50.28 52.60
C MET A 1 6.72 48.92 51.98
N ALA A 2 5.71 48.84 51.09
CA ALA A 2 5.25 47.58 50.51
C ALA A 2 5.79 47.43 49.08
N LYS A 3 6.63 46.41 48.84
CA LYS A 3 7.11 46.04 47.50
C LYS A 3 6.14 45.03 46.91
N ALA A 4 5.33 45.47 45.95
CA ALA A 4 4.60 44.58 45.04
C ALA A 4 5.46 44.34 43.81
N VAL A 5 5.97 43.11 43.64
CA VAL A 5 6.62 42.68 42.40
C VAL A 5 5.65 41.76 41.67
N ARG A 6 5.32 42.17 40.44
CA ARG A 6 4.28 41.59 39.57
C ARG A 6 4.65 40.19 39.11
N LEU A 7 3.73 39.23 39.25
CA LEU A 7 3.82 37.92 38.60
C LEU A 7 3.63 38.09 37.09
N ALA A 8 4.66 37.73 36.31
CA ALA A 8 4.55 37.60 34.86
C ALA A 8 3.87 36.26 34.53
N ALA A 9 2.71 36.32 33.89
CA ALA A 9 2.00 35.16 33.38
C ALA A 9 2.75 34.56 32.18
N LEU A 10 3.27 33.34 32.32
CA LEU A 10 3.74 32.54 31.19
C LEU A 10 2.52 32.10 30.37
N ALA A 11 2.29 32.76 29.24
CA ALA A 11 1.38 32.27 28.21
C ALA A 11 2.04 31.06 27.51
N LEU A 12 1.63 29.85 27.89
CA LEU A 12 1.96 28.62 27.18
C LEU A 12 1.26 28.63 25.81
N LEU A 13 1.99 29.01 24.77
CA LEU A 13 1.60 28.77 23.37
C LEU A 13 1.59 27.26 23.13
N THR A 14 0.41 26.65 23.24
CA THR A 14 0.16 25.29 22.78
C THR A 14 0.12 25.33 21.25
N ILE A 15 1.24 25.03 20.60
CA ILE A 15 1.25 24.80 19.15
C ILE A 15 0.51 23.48 18.93
N PRO A 16 -0.62 23.46 18.20
CA PRO A 16 -1.27 22.22 17.85
C PRO A 16 -0.28 21.42 16.99
N VAL A 17 0.20 20.29 17.54
CA VAL A 17 0.87 19.27 16.74
C VAL A 17 -0.17 18.76 15.77
N ALA A 18 -0.10 19.24 14.53
CA ALA A 18 -0.85 18.67 13.43
C ALA A 18 -0.40 17.21 13.31
N ALA A 19 -1.19 16.29 13.85
CA ALA A 19 -1.05 14.87 13.57
C ALA A 19 -1.04 14.75 12.03
N ALA A 20 0.07 14.31 11.46
CA ALA A 20 0.18 14.11 10.02
C ALA A 20 -0.95 13.16 9.60
N ALA A 21 -2.00 13.71 8.98
CA ALA A 21 -3.15 12.93 8.60
C ALA A 21 -2.68 11.87 7.60
N GLN A 22 -2.91 10.60 7.91
CA GLN A 22 -2.63 9.53 6.96
C GLN A 22 -3.49 9.77 5.73
N THR A 23 -2.84 9.86 4.57
CA THR A 23 -3.54 10.05 3.30
C THR A 23 -4.31 8.79 2.97
N THR A 24 -5.63 8.92 2.83
CA THR A 24 -6.52 7.84 2.42
C THR A 24 -6.76 7.92 0.92
N ASN A 25 -7.02 6.79 0.27
CA ASN A 25 -7.32 6.73 -1.16
C ASN A 25 -8.73 6.16 -1.41
N PRO A 26 -9.42 6.60 -2.48
CA PRO A 26 -10.68 5.99 -2.88
C PRO A 26 -10.44 4.52 -3.30
N PRO A 27 -11.41 3.61 -3.10
CA PRO A 27 -11.28 2.21 -3.45
C PRO A 27 -10.80 1.95 -4.89
N ALA A 28 -11.28 2.75 -5.85
CA ALA A 28 -10.90 2.62 -7.25
C ALA A 28 -9.38 2.78 -7.49
N ALA A 29 -8.72 3.73 -6.81
CA ALA A 29 -7.28 3.94 -6.96
C ALA A 29 -6.46 2.77 -6.42
N ILE A 30 -6.92 2.16 -5.31
CA ILE A 30 -6.29 0.98 -4.72
C ILE A 30 -6.43 -0.22 -5.65
N VAL A 31 -7.63 -0.42 -6.21
CA VAL A 31 -7.94 -1.51 -7.14
C VAL A 31 -7.16 -1.37 -8.44
N GLU A 32 -7.00 -0.17 -8.97
CA GLU A 32 -6.17 0.08 -10.16
C GLU A 32 -4.71 -0.30 -9.90
N ALA A 33 -4.13 0.11 -8.77
CA ALA A 33 -2.77 -0.27 -8.40
C ALA A 33 -2.60 -1.78 -8.20
N ALA A 34 -3.58 -2.44 -7.58
CA ALA A 34 -3.57 -3.89 -7.39
C ALA A 34 -3.67 -4.65 -8.73
N ALA A 35 -4.49 -4.15 -9.66
CA ALA A 35 -4.60 -4.70 -11.01
C ALA A 35 -3.32 -4.48 -11.83
N ASP A 36 -2.70 -3.31 -11.72
CA ASP A 36 -1.39 -3.04 -12.33
C ASP A 36 -0.34 -4.03 -11.80
N CYS A 37 -0.24 -4.20 -10.47
CA CYS A 37 0.62 -5.21 -9.85
C CYS A 37 0.33 -6.62 -10.38
N TRP A 38 -0.94 -7.04 -10.47
CA TRP A 38 -1.32 -8.36 -10.99
C TRP A 38 -0.78 -8.58 -12.40
N GLN A 39 -0.90 -7.59 -13.28
CA GLN A 39 -0.50 -7.70 -14.68
C GLN A 39 1.03 -7.77 -14.86
N VAL A 40 1.80 -7.11 -14.00
CA VAL A 40 3.26 -7.05 -14.14
C VAL A 40 4.01 -8.17 -13.42
N VAL A 41 3.35 -8.92 -12.52
CA VAL A 41 3.96 -10.09 -11.89
C VAL A 41 3.91 -11.28 -12.85
N GLY A 42 5.01 -12.02 -12.96
CA GLY A 42 5.10 -13.25 -13.74
C GLY A 42 6.21 -14.19 -13.23
N PRO A 43 6.42 -15.34 -13.90
CA PRO A 43 7.37 -16.36 -13.45
C PRO A 43 8.82 -15.86 -13.33
N ALA A 44 9.20 -14.85 -14.12
CA ALA A 44 10.53 -14.23 -14.11
C ALA A 44 10.68 -13.11 -13.06
N GLY A 45 9.62 -12.77 -12.32
CA GLY A 45 9.60 -11.68 -11.36
C GLY A 45 8.60 -10.59 -11.72
N VAL A 46 8.87 -9.36 -11.30
CA VAL A 46 8.03 -8.19 -11.57
C VAL A 46 8.59 -7.41 -12.76
N ASP A 47 7.78 -7.23 -13.80
CA ASP A 47 8.09 -6.36 -14.94
C ASP A 47 7.97 -4.88 -14.55
N GLN A 48 9.08 -4.33 -14.07
CA GLN A 48 9.17 -2.93 -13.64
C GLN A 48 9.04 -1.96 -14.83
N ALA A 49 9.45 -2.35 -16.03
CA ALA A 49 9.32 -1.49 -17.21
C ALA A 49 7.84 -1.34 -17.60
N ALA A 50 7.06 -2.43 -17.55
CA ALA A 50 5.62 -2.38 -17.73
C ALA A 50 4.92 -1.53 -16.66
N LEU A 51 5.40 -1.58 -15.41
CA LEU A 51 4.89 -0.70 -14.34
C LEU A 51 5.18 0.78 -14.66
N VAL A 52 6.38 1.12 -15.10
CA VAL A 52 6.71 2.50 -15.52
C VAL A 52 5.89 2.95 -16.71
N ALA A 53 5.66 2.09 -17.70
CA ALA A 53 4.81 2.38 -18.86
C ALA A 53 3.34 2.68 -18.46
N LYS A 54 2.88 2.16 -17.32
CA LYS A 54 1.58 2.47 -16.70
C LYS A 54 1.57 3.79 -15.90
N GLY A 55 2.64 4.57 -15.98
CA GLY A 55 2.77 5.90 -15.36
C GLY A 55 3.30 5.90 -13.94
N TRP A 56 3.76 4.75 -13.42
CA TRP A 56 4.39 4.66 -12.11
C TRP A 56 5.81 5.21 -12.15
N LYS A 57 6.18 5.98 -11.12
CA LYS A 57 7.53 6.54 -10.99
C LYS A 57 8.23 5.93 -9.78
N ALA A 58 9.48 5.51 -9.97
CA ALA A 58 10.30 4.98 -8.90
C ALA A 58 10.57 6.09 -7.85
N GLY A 59 10.30 5.78 -6.60
CA GLY A 59 10.68 6.58 -5.44
C GLY A 59 12.01 6.11 -4.86
N GLU A 60 12.64 7.00 -4.09
CA GLU A 60 13.87 6.71 -3.37
C GLU A 60 13.61 6.74 -1.87
N LEU A 61 14.04 5.70 -1.16
CA LEU A 61 14.09 5.76 0.29
C LEU A 61 15.24 6.66 0.72
N ARG A 62 14.92 7.66 1.53
CA ARG A 62 15.90 8.57 2.11
C ARG A 62 15.76 8.58 3.62
N GLU A 63 16.90 8.61 4.31
CA GLU A 63 16.95 8.92 5.73
C GLU A 63 16.45 10.36 5.98
N LYS A 64 16.15 10.69 7.24
CA LYS A 64 15.80 12.08 7.63
C LYS A 64 16.89 13.09 7.28
N THR A 65 18.14 12.63 7.18
CA THR A 65 19.33 13.39 6.77
C THR A 65 19.37 13.66 5.25
N GLY A 66 18.46 13.07 4.47
CA GLY A 66 18.44 13.14 3.01
C GLY A 66 19.28 12.07 2.31
N LYS A 67 20.05 11.26 3.06
CA LYS A 67 20.90 10.20 2.51
C LYS A 67 20.06 9.07 1.92
N ALA A 68 20.44 8.60 0.73
CA ALA A 68 19.84 7.46 0.07
C ALA A 68 20.00 6.18 0.92
N VAL A 69 18.92 5.43 1.12
CA VAL A 69 18.93 4.12 1.77
C VAL A 69 19.03 3.04 0.69
N ALA A 70 20.10 2.26 0.73
CA ALA A 70 20.22 1.08 -0.11
C ALA A 70 19.23 0.01 0.37
N SER A 71 18.23 -0.28 -0.47
CA SER A 71 17.22 -1.31 -0.19
C SER A 71 16.97 -2.16 -1.43
N PRO A 72 16.81 -3.49 -1.28
CA PRO A 72 16.31 -4.34 -2.36
C PRO A 72 14.83 -4.03 -2.69
N LEU A 73 14.12 -3.37 -1.78
CA LEU A 73 12.74 -2.94 -1.98
C LEU A 73 12.70 -1.68 -2.86
N LYS A 74 11.95 -1.75 -3.95
CA LYS A 74 11.69 -0.62 -4.84
C LYS A 74 10.31 -0.06 -4.56
N PHE A 75 10.19 1.26 -4.54
CA PHE A 75 8.93 1.95 -4.29
C PHE A 75 8.49 2.66 -5.55
N TYR A 76 7.20 2.67 -5.80
CA TYR A 76 6.59 3.29 -6.96
C TYR A 76 5.35 4.07 -6.52
N ALA A 77 5.18 5.26 -7.07
CA ALA A 77 3.99 6.08 -6.87
C ALA A 77 3.57 6.76 -8.18
N LYS A 78 2.29 7.09 -8.32
CA LYS A 78 1.80 8.00 -9.37
C LYS A 78 1.73 9.42 -8.81
N PRO A 79 2.03 10.48 -9.60
CA PRO A 79 1.97 11.86 -9.11
C PRO A 79 0.62 12.30 -8.53
N THR A 80 -0.46 11.64 -8.97
CA THR A 80 -1.85 11.96 -8.61
C THR A 80 -2.42 11.02 -7.54
N SER A 81 -1.61 10.12 -6.96
CA SER A 81 -2.08 9.10 -6.03
C SER A 81 -1.15 8.98 -4.84
N THR A 82 -1.73 8.74 -3.66
CA THR A 82 -0.96 8.43 -2.45
C THR A 82 -0.82 6.92 -2.21
N VAL A 83 -1.29 6.11 -3.16
CA VAL A 83 -1.08 4.67 -3.16
C VAL A 83 0.39 4.39 -3.46
N VAL A 84 1.02 3.58 -2.60
CA VAL A 84 2.41 3.17 -2.78
C VAL A 84 2.44 1.71 -3.24
N VAL A 85 3.15 1.48 -4.34
CA VAL A 85 3.50 0.14 -4.84
C VAL A 85 4.92 -0.18 -4.39
N MET A 86 5.09 -1.35 -3.79
CA MET A 86 6.36 -1.89 -3.33
C MET A 86 6.68 -3.14 -4.14
N VAL A 87 7.87 -3.19 -4.72
CA VAL A 87 8.34 -4.31 -5.53
C VAL A 87 9.58 -4.89 -4.88
N LEU A 88 9.57 -6.21 -4.66
CA LEU A 88 10.77 -6.98 -4.35
C LEU A 88 11.18 -7.72 -5.63
N PRO A 89 12.18 -7.23 -6.40
CA PRO A 89 12.47 -7.75 -7.73
C PRO A 89 12.78 -9.25 -7.73
N ASN A 90 13.57 -9.70 -6.76
CA ASN A 90 14.08 -11.08 -6.71
C ASN A 90 13.07 -12.10 -6.20
N SER A 91 12.07 -11.69 -5.41
CA SER A 91 11.00 -12.59 -4.95
C SER A 91 9.81 -12.60 -5.90
N GLY A 92 9.78 -11.71 -6.90
CA GLY A 92 8.65 -11.55 -7.81
C GLY A 92 7.38 -11.05 -7.11
N ALA A 93 7.52 -10.33 -6.00
CA ALA A 93 6.39 -9.79 -5.24
C ALA A 93 6.13 -8.33 -5.60
N CYS A 94 4.86 -8.02 -5.86
CA CYS A 94 4.34 -6.66 -5.99
C CYS A 94 3.27 -6.46 -4.91
N SER A 95 3.50 -5.49 -4.02
CA SER A 95 2.61 -5.16 -2.91
C SER A 95 2.08 -3.74 -3.04
N VAL A 96 0.80 -3.57 -2.79
CA VAL A 96 0.12 -2.28 -2.66
C VAL A 96 -0.21 -2.09 -1.19
N VAL A 97 0.15 -0.94 -0.63
CA VAL A 97 -0.30 -0.52 0.69
C VAL A 97 -0.95 0.85 0.57
N SER A 98 -2.16 0.98 1.12
CA SER A 98 -2.90 2.24 1.10
C SER A 98 -3.73 2.40 2.37
N GLY A 99 -3.78 3.63 2.88
CA GLY A 99 -4.80 4.04 3.85
C GLY A 99 -6.19 4.02 3.24
N VAL A 100 -7.18 3.71 4.06
CA VAL A 100 -8.61 3.78 3.72
C VAL A 100 -9.33 4.65 4.75
N THR A 101 -10.54 5.13 4.42
CA THR A 101 -11.30 6.04 5.31
C THR A 101 -11.84 5.36 6.57
N GLY A 102 -11.91 4.03 6.58
CA GLY A 102 -12.48 3.24 7.66
C GLY A 102 -12.32 1.74 7.41
N LEU A 103 -12.55 0.91 8.44
CA LEU A 103 -12.51 -0.55 8.31
C LEU A 103 -13.63 -1.10 7.42
N ASP A 104 -14.75 -0.37 7.32
CA ASP A 104 -15.89 -0.66 6.45
C ASP A 104 -15.56 -0.50 4.96
N ALA A 105 -14.62 0.40 4.61
CA ALA A 105 -14.16 0.60 3.24
C ALA A 105 -13.44 -0.62 2.64
N TYR A 106 -13.03 -1.57 3.47
CA TYR A 106 -12.32 -2.77 3.04
C TYR A 106 -13.18 -3.70 2.17
N ARG A 107 -14.47 -3.87 2.50
CA ARG A 107 -15.36 -4.76 1.73
C ARG A 107 -15.60 -4.23 0.30
N PRO A 108 -15.93 -2.94 0.09
CA PRO A 108 -15.97 -2.35 -1.25
C PRO A 108 -14.67 -2.50 -2.05
N VAL A 109 -13.49 -2.32 -1.41
CA VAL A 109 -12.19 -2.54 -2.08
C VAL A 109 -12.07 -3.98 -2.57
N MET A 110 -12.41 -4.97 -1.74
CA MET A 110 -12.37 -6.38 -2.14
C MET A 110 -13.33 -6.71 -3.29
N ASP A 111 -14.58 -6.25 -3.22
CA ASP A 111 -15.60 -6.58 -4.21
C ASP A 111 -15.25 -5.96 -5.58
N LEU A 112 -14.76 -4.72 -5.58
CA LEU A 112 -14.24 -4.05 -6.78
C LEU A 112 -12.97 -4.73 -7.30
N LEU A 113 -12.06 -5.12 -6.42
CA LEU A 113 -10.83 -5.82 -6.82
C LEU A 113 -11.16 -7.16 -7.49
N GLN A 114 -12.03 -7.97 -6.88
CA GLN A 114 -12.45 -9.25 -7.46
C GLN A 114 -13.07 -9.04 -8.84
N THR A 115 -13.94 -8.05 -8.98
CA THR A 115 -14.57 -7.70 -10.27
C THR A 115 -13.51 -7.32 -11.29
N ARG A 116 -12.58 -6.44 -10.92
CA ARG A 116 -11.50 -5.98 -11.81
C ARG A 116 -10.55 -7.11 -12.20
N LEU A 117 -10.18 -7.97 -11.27
CA LEU A 117 -9.29 -9.10 -11.55
C LEU A 117 -9.97 -10.13 -12.46
N LYS A 118 -11.27 -10.40 -12.29
CA LYS A 118 -12.01 -11.29 -13.21
C LYS A 118 -12.10 -10.76 -14.63
N GLN A 119 -12.09 -9.44 -14.83
CA GLN A 119 -12.05 -8.85 -16.17
C GLN A 119 -10.72 -9.13 -16.89
N VAL A 120 -9.61 -9.20 -16.15
CA VAL A 120 -8.27 -9.45 -16.73
C VAL A 120 -7.88 -10.93 -16.71
N GLU A 121 -8.44 -11.71 -15.80
CA GLU A 121 -8.23 -13.15 -15.63
C GLU A 121 -9.59 -13.84 -15.45
N PRO A 122 -10.27 -14.24 -16.54
CA PRO A 122 -11.59 -14.87 -16.44
C PRO A 122 -11.60 -16.18 -15.64
N ALA A 123 -10.48 -16.89 -15.57
CA ALA A 123 -10.33 -18.13 -14.80
C ALA A 123 -9.99 -17.90 -13.32
N LEU A 124 -10.05 -16.65 -12.84
CA LEU A 124 -9.69 -16.28 -11.47
C LEU A 124 -10.55 -17.02 -10.44
N LYS A 125 -9.88 -17.73 -9.53
CA LYS A 125 -10.48 -18.31 -8.34
C LYS A 125 -10.28 -17.35 -7.17
N ALA A 126 -11.36 -17.02 -6.48
CA ALA A 126 -11.33 -16.24 -5.25
C ALA A 126 -11.68 -17.13 -4.06
N GLY A 127 -10.99 -16.93 -2.94
CA GLY A 127 -11.23 -17.66 -1.70
C GLY A 127 -10.96 -16.77 -0.49
N ARG A 128 -11.27 -17.29 0.71
CA ARG A 128 -11.00 -16.59 1.96
C ARG A 128 -9.53 -16.73 2.36
N ALA A 129 -8.92 -15.66 2.87
CA ALA A 129 -7.60 -15.68 3.48
C ALA A 129 -7.69 -15.11 4.90
N GLY A 130 -7.50 -15.94 5.93
CA GLY A 130 -7.64 -15.50 7.32
C GLY A 130 -9.05 -14.98 7.68
N LYS A 131 -9.15 -14.16 8.74
CA LYS A 131 -10.45 -13.71 9.26
C LYS A 131 -11.15 -12.74 8.31
N ASN A 132 -10.41 -11.77 7.78
CA ASN A 132 -10.94 -10.68 6.98
C ASN A 132 -10.25 -10.56 5.62
N GLY A 133 -9.35 -11.46 5.22
CA GLY A 133 -8.67 -11.38 3.93
C GLY A 133 -9.34 -12.20 2.83
N ALA A 134 -8.87 -11.99 1.60
CA ALA A 134 -9.15 -12.87 0.47
C ALA A 134 -7.88 -13.27 -0.26
N ALA A 135 -7.91 -14.46 -0.84
CA ALA A 135 -6.91 -14.97 -1.76
C ALA A 135 -7.48 -15.01 -3.18
N PHE A 136 -6.65 -14.68 -4.16
CA PHE A 136 -6.96 -14.78 -5.57
C PHE A 136 -5.91 -15.64 -6.26
N LEU A 137 -6.34 -16.60 -7.07
CA LEU A 137 -5.48 -17.53 -7.79
C LEU A 137 -5.89 -17.56 -9.26
N GLY A 138 -4.90 -17.42 -10.15
CA GLY A 138 -5.12 -17.42 -11.59
C GLY A 138 -3.87 -17.00 -12.36
N GLY A 139 -3.74 -17.45 -13.61
CA GLY A 139 -2.63 -17.07 -14.47
C GLY A 139 -1.23 -17.33 -13.89
N GLY A 140 -1.07 -18.36 -13.05
CA GLY A 140 0.19 -18.68 -12.37
C GLY A 140 0.58 -17.70 -11.25
N ARG A 141 -0.39 -16.96 -10.69
CA ARG A 141 -0.20 -15.97 -9.63
C ARG A 141 -1.05 -16.29 -8.42
N ILE A 142 -0.54 -15.92 -7.26
CA ILE A 142 -1.28 -15.89 -6.00
C ILE A 142 -1.28 -14.46 -5.51
N ALA A 143 -2.46 -13.94 -5.22
CA ALA A 143 -2.60 -12.66 -4.54
C ALA A 143 -3.37 -12.79 -3.23
N LEU A 144 -3.01 -11.96 -2.27
CA LEU A 144 -3.63 -11.86 -0.96
C LEU A 144 -4.01 -10.40 -0.74
N ILE A 145 -5.25 -10.15 -0.32
CA ILE A 145 -5.69 -8.87 0.20
C ILE A 145 -6.10 -9.04 1.65
N GLU A 146 -5.68 -8.12 2.50
CA GLU A 146 -6.00 -8.14 3.93
C GLU A 146 -6.10 -6.72 4.49
N PRO A 147 -6.97 -6.49 5.50
CA PRO A 147 -6.92 -5.25 6.25
C PRO A 147 -5.65 -5.21 7.10
N THR A 148 -5.04 -4.04 7.18
CA THR A 148 -3.84 -3.77 7.98
C THR A 148 -3.96 -2.40 8.66
N GLY A 149 -2.94 -1.98 9.41
CA GLY A 149 -2.98 -0.74 10.18
C GLY A 149 -3.74 -0.86 11.50
N THR A 150 -4.13 0.28 12.08
CA THR A 150 -4.88 0.36 13.35
C THR A 150 -6.32 0.80 13.12
N LYS A 151 -7.12 0.93 14.18
CA LYS A 151 -8.49 1.45 14.07
C LYS A 151 -8.50 2.93 13.67
N GLU A 152 -7.53 3.68 14.16
CA GLU A 152 -7.33 5.11 13.90
C GLU A 152 -6.67 5.37 12.55
N GLN A 153 -5.94 4.37 12.05
CA GLN A 153 -5.15 4.40 10.82
C GLN A 153 -5.41 3.15 9.96
N PRO A 154 -6.67 2.94 9.54
CA PRO A 154 -7.03 1.72 8.82
C PRO A 154 -6.41 1.73 7.43
N SER A 155 -5.90 0.57 7.04
CA SER A 155 -5.19 0.40 5.78
C SER A 155 -5.55 -0.92 5.14
N VAL A 156 -5.22 -1.06 3.86
CA VAL A 156 -5.31 -2.33 3.13
C VAL A 156 -3.95 -2.66 2.55
N ARG A 157 -3.61 -3.94 2.61
CA ARG A 157 -2.45 -4.50 1.93
C ARG A 157 -2.92 -5.52 0.91
N TYR A 158 -2.49 -5.34 -0.32
CA TYR A 158 -2.61 -6.33 -1.38
C TYR A 158 -1.21 -6.77 -1.78
N THR A 159 -0.96 -8.06 -1.90
CA THR A 159 0.33 -8.60 -2.35
C THR A 159 0.07 -9.67 -3.38
N VAL A 160 0.74 -9.60 -4.52
CA VAL A 160 0.72 -10.63 -5.56
C VAL A 160 2.13 -11.15 -5.83
N THR A 161 2.24 -12.46 -5.99
CA THR A 161 3.47 -13.17 -6.34
C THR A 161 3.20 -14.20 -7.43
N ALA A 162 4.25 -14.63 -8.13
CA ALA A 162 4.17 -15.80 -8.98
C ALA A 162 4.11 -17.09 -8.13
N GLU A 163 3.32 -18.07 -8.56
CA GLU A 163 3.18 -19.36 -7.87
C GLU A 163 4.52 -20.10 -7.70
N SER A 164 5.41 -19.99 -8.69
CA SER A 164 6.74 -20.59 -8.66
C SER A 164 7.63 -19.99 -7.56
N ALA A 165 7.48 -18.70 -7.26
CA ALA A 165 8.20 -18.03 -6.18
C ALA A 165 7.64 -18.42 -4.80
N ALA A 166 6.32 -18.61 -4.69
CA ALA A 166 5.67 -19.01 -3.44
C ALA A 166 6.10 -20.40 -2.94
N LYS A 167 6.51 -21.31 -3.84
CA LYS A 167 6.99 -22.66 -3.49
C LYS A 167 8.43 -22.70 -2.97
N LYS A 168 9.27 -21.71 -3.31
CA LYS A 168 10.68 -21.68 -2.89
C LYS A 168 10.90 -21.12 -1.48
N GLY A 169 9.88 -20.49 -0.89
CA GLY A 169 9.95 -19.86 0.43
C GLY A 169 9.27 -20.64 1.57
N ARG A 170 8.79 -21.87 1.32
CA ARG A 170 8.36 -22.83 2.37
C ARG A 170 9.43 -23.89 2.53
#